data_AF-A0A1L2FQJ1-F1
#
_entry.id   AF-A0A1L2FQJ1-F1
#
_cell.length_a   1.000
_cell.length_b   1.000
_cell.length_c   1.000
_cell.angle_alpha   90.00
_cell.angle_beta   90.00
_cell.angle_gamma   90.00
#
_symmetry.space_group_name_H-M   'P 1'
#
loop_
_entity.id
_entity.type
_entity.pdbx_description
1 polymer ?
#
loop_
_entity_poly.entity_id
_entity_poly.type
_entity_poly.pdbx_seq_one_letter_code
_entity_poly.pdbx_strand_id
1 'polypeptide(L)'
;LHGVGVSVVNALSTRLAIEIHTDGRRWTQEYKQGVPTAPLAEHEATDRTGTSVTFWADGDIFETTVYSFETLSRRFQEMAFLNKGLTISLTDEREEHVDDEGKPLSVSYHYEGGIADFVTHLNSR
;
A
#
# COMPACT_ATOMS: atom_id res chain seq x y z
N LEU A 1 -12.27 -4.67 16.42
CA LEU A 1 -11.05 -4.82 15.58
C LEU A 1 -10.16 -5.87 16.23
N HIS A 2 -9.69 -6.89 15.50
CA HIS A 2 -8.99 -8.06 16.08
C HIS A 2 -7.46 -7.91 16.18
N GLY A 3 -6.86 -6.81 15.70
CA GLY A 3 -5.41 -6.58 15.78
C GLY A 3 -4.54 -7.52 14.93
N VAL A 4 -5.13 -8.41 14.14
CA VAL A 4 -4.43 -9.46 13.38
C VAL A 4 -4.05 -9.10 11.94
N GLY A 5 -4.42 -7.91 11.45
CA GLY A 5 -4.31 -7.60 10.02
C GLY A 5 -2.89 -7.72 9.47
N VAL A 6 -1.95 -6.94 10.02
CA VAL A 6 -0.55 -6.93 9.55
C VAL A 6 0.20 -8.22 9.90
N SER A 7 -0.15 -8.87 11.02
CA SER A 7 0.47 -10.14 11.39
C SER A 7 0.10 -11.27 10.43
N VAL A 8 -1.13 -11.27 9.91
CA VAL A 8 -1.54 -12.24 8.87
C VAL A 8 -0.79 -11.96 7.56
N VAL A 9 -0.68 -10.69 7.14
CA VAL A 9 0.11 -10.33 5.94
C VAL A 9 1.56 -10.81 6.08
N ASN A 10 2.18 -10.60 7.24
CA ASN A 10 3.54 -11.05 7.51
C ASN A 10 3.67 -12.58 7.47
N ALA A 11 2.72 -13.31 8.05
CA ALA A 11 2.72 -14.77 8.06
C ALA A 11 2.53 -15.39 6.66
N LEU A 12 1.85 -14.69 5.76
CA LEU A 12 1.58 -15.16 4.39
C LEU A 12 2.54 -14.56 3.35
N SER A 13 3.67 -14.00 3.78
CA SER A 13 4.68 -13.40 2.93
C SER A 13 6.03 -14.11 3.05
N THR A 14 6.73 -14.30 1.93
CA THR A 14 8.11 -14.80 1.92
C THR A 14 9.07 -13.82 2.58
N ARG A 15 8.80 -12.51 2.39
CA ARG A 15 9.52 -11.39 2.98
C ARG A 15 8.53 -10.27 3.32
N LEU A 16 8.82 -9.53 4.37
CA LEU A 16 8.16 -8.26 4.67
C LEU A 16 9.20 -7.28 5.22
N ALA A 17 9.18 -6.04 4.75
CA ALA A 17 10.03 -4.95 5.21
C ALA A 17 9.16 -3.80 5.72
N ILE A 18 9.51 -3.26 6.88
CA ILE A 18 8.85 -2.08 7.46
C ILE A 18 9.89 -0.97 7.60
N GLU A 19 9.50 0.23 7.19
CA GLU A 19 10.20 1.47 7.49
C GLU A 19 9.26 2.43 8.20
N ILE A 20 9.69 2.96 9.35
CA ILE A 20 8.89 3.84 10.20
C ILE A 20 9.67 5.13 10.42
N HIS A 21 9.03 6.28 10.21
CA HIS A 21 9.57 7.58 10.59
C HIS A 21 8.74 8.09 11.77
N THR A 22 9.34 8.12 12.97
CA THR A 22 8.72 8.57 14.22
C THR A 22 9.78 9.04 15.20
N ASP A 23 9.40 9.93 16.12
CA ASP A 23 10.28 10.45 17.18
C ASP A 23 11.57 11.07 16.64
N GLY A 24 11.47 11.71 15.47
CA GLY A 24 12.60 12.36 14.80
C GLY A 24 13.62 11.40 14.19
N ARG A 25 13.31 10.11 14.07
CA ARG A 25 14.21 9.06 13.58
C ARG A 25 13.55 8.15 12.55
N ARG A 26 14.36 7.60 11.65
CA ARG A 26 13.96 6.50 10.74
C ARG A 26 14.31 5.16 11.38
N TRP A 27 13.40 4.20 11.28
CA TRP A 27 13.52 2.86 11.85
C TRP A 27 13.22 1.83 10.77
N THR A 28 13.93 0.70 10.76
CA THR A 28 13.62 -0.40 9.83
C THR A 28 13.65 -1.75 10.51
N GLN A 29 12.81 -2.67 10.02
CA GLN A 29 12.90 -4.09 10.38
C GLN A 29 12.47 -4.95 9.19
N GLU A 30 13.14 -6.08 9.01
CA GLU A 30 12.79 -7.08 8.00
C GLU A 30 12.33 -8.38 8.66
N TYR A 31 11.45 -9.07 7.94
CA TYR A 31 10.88 -10.35 8.31
C TYR A 31 11.03 -11.32 7.13
N LYS A 32 11.25 -12.59 7.46
CA LYS A 32 11.23 -13.71 6.52
C LYS A 32 10.26 -14.75 7.04
N GLN A 33 9.22 -15.07 6.25
CA GLN A 33 8.17 -16.04 6.63
C GLN A 33 7.61 -15.78 8.04
N GLY A 34 7.25 -14.53 8.32
CA GLY A 34 6.69 -14.11 9.61
C GLY A 34 7.70 -13.85 10.74
N VAL A 35 8.97 -14.23 10.59
CA VAL A 35 9.98 -14.13 11.66
C VAL A 35 10.91 -12.94 11.42
N PRO A 36 11.17 -12.08 12.43
CA PRO A 36 12.10 -10.97 12.29
C PRO A 36 13.52 -11.48 12.02
N THR A 37 14.20 -10.88 11.05
CA THR A 37 15.58 -11.25 10.69
C THR A 37 16.63 -10.61 11.60
N ALA A 38 16.27 -9.50 12.23
CA ALA A 38 17.07 -8.76 13.21
C ALA A 38 16.16 -7.93 14.14
N PRO A 39 16.69 -7.43 15.27
CA PRO A 39 16.04 -6.38 16.05
C PRO A 39 15.75 -5.12 15.21
N LEU A 40 14.83 -4.29 15.67
CA LEU A 40 14.53 -2.99 15.06
C LEU A 40 15.81 -2.12 15.01
N ALA A 41 16.14 -1.61 13.83
CA ALA A 41 17.32 -0.78 13.62
C ALA A 41 16.94 0.71 13.62
N GLU A 42 17.63 1.52 14.43
CA GLU A 42 17.57 2.98 14.40
C GLU A 42 18.52 3.53 13.33
N HIS A 43 18.09 4.56 12.60
CA HIS A 43 18.87 5.22 11.57
C HIS A 43 18.99 6.73 11.79
N GLU A 44 19.16 7.50 10.71
CA GLU A 44 19.35 8.93 10.73
C GLU A 44 18.15 9.70 11.33
N ALA A 45 18.42 10.94 11.72
CA ALA A 45 17.37 11.87 12.12
C ALA A 45 16.54 12.31 10.90
N THR A 46 15.25 12.51 11.11
CA THR A 46 14.30 12.87 10.05
C THR A 46 13.20 13.78 10.61
N ASP A 47 12.74 14.71 9.78
CA ASP A 47 11.56 15.55 10.02
C ASP A 47 10.26 14.92 9.46
N ARG A 48 10.38 13.80 8.75
CA ARG A 48 9.25 13.05 8.19
C ARG A 48 8.56 12.22 9.26
N THR A 49 7.28 11.95 9.03
CA THR A 49 6.50 10.98 9.79
C THR A 49 5.79 10.03 8.85
N GLY A 50 5.66 8.76 9.22
CA GLY A 50 4.88 7.81 8.44
C GLY A 50 5.36 6.38 8.59
N THR A 51 4.69 5.48 7.89
CA THR A 51 5.02 4.05 7.87
C THR A 51 4.90 3.54 6.45
N SER A 52 5.94 2.86 6.00
CA SER A 52 5.98 2.14 4.74
C SER A 52 6.05 0.65 5.05
N VAL A 53 5.21 -0.14 4.39
CA VAL A 53 5.24 -1.60 4.48
C VAL A 53 5.36 -2.15 3.06
N THR A 54 6.40 -2.93 2.84
CA THR A 54 6.64 -3.66 1.59
C THR A 54 6.60 -5.14 1.87
N PHE A 55 5.86 -5.92 1.08
CA PHE A 55 5.70 -7.35 1.31
C PHE A 55 5.69 -8.13 0.01
N TRP A 56 6.07 -9.40 0.08
CA TRP A 56 6.16 -10.31 -1.05
C TRP A 56 5.31 -11.55 -0.73
N ALA A 57 4.15 -11.66 -1.38
CA ALA A 57 3.22 -12.77 -1.18
C ALA A 57 3.92 -14.11 -1.41
N ASP A 58 3.59 -15.10 -0.57
CA ASP A 58 4.18 -16.43 -0.66
C ASP A 58 3.52 -17.27 -1.77
N GLY A 59 4.30 -17.63 -2.78
CA GLY A 59 3.85 -18.43 -3.92
C GLY A 59 3.58 -19.90 -3.59
N ASP A 60 4.06 -20.39 -2.44
CA ASP A 60 3.69 -21.72 -1.95
C ASP A 60 2.30 -21.73 -1.28
N ILE A 61 1.78 -20.55 -0.92
CA ILE A 61 0.47 -20.36 -0.28
C ILE A 61 -0.58 -19.90 -1.29
N PHE A 62 -0.24 -18.92 -2.14
CA PHE A 62 -1.16 -18.32 -3.10
C PHE A 62 -0.94 -18.88 -4.51
N GLU A 63 -2.03 -19.22 -5.20
CA GLU A 63 -1.98 -19.64 -6.61
C GLU A 63 -1.45 -18.54 -7.55
N THR A 64 -1.64 -17.28 -7.19
CA THR A 64 -1.11 -16.12 -7.92
C THR A 64 -0.55 -15.08 -6.96
N THR A 65 0.60 -14.52 -7.30
CA THR A 65 1.26 -13.43 -6.60
C THR A 65 1.31 -12.14 -7.43
N VAL A 66 0.70 -12.15 -8.62
CA VAL A 66 0.61 -10.99 -9.52
C VAL A 66 -0.63 -10.19 -9.16
N TYR A 67 -0.43 -8.94 -8.74
CA TYR A 67 -1.52 -8.05 -8.35
C TYR A 67 -2.20 -7.41 -9.58
N SER A 68 -3.53 -7.29 -9.52
CA SER A 68 -4.33 -6.63 -10.55
C SER A 68 -4.42 -5.13 -10.26
N PHE A 69 -3.86 -4.30 -11.15
CA PHE A 69 -3.98 -2.84 -11.07
C PHE A 69 -5.44 -2.39 -10.98
N GLU A 70 -6.31 -2.93 -11.84
CA GLU A 70 -7.75 -2.60 -11.86
C GLU A 70 -8.43 -2.89 -10.51
N THR A 71 -8.13 -4.05 -9.92
CA THR A 71 -8.72 -4.43 -8.64
C THR A 71 -8.29 -3.49 -7.52
N LEU A 72 -7.01 -3.16 -7.45
CA LEU A 72 -6.46 -2.22 -6.46
C LEU A 72 -6.99 -0.80 -6.68
N SER A 73 -6.95 -0.33 -7.93
CA SER A 73 -7.44 0.98 -8.36
C SER A 73 -8.89 1.20 -7.94
N ARG A 74 -9.79 0.25 -8.23
CA ARG A 74 -11.20 0.32 -7.79
C ARG A 74 -11.31 0.43 -6.27
N ARG A 75 -10.58 -0.40 -5.52
CA ARG A 75 -10.63 -0.41 -4.06
C ARG A 75 -10.10 0.90 -3.45
N PHE A 76 -9.03 1.45 -4.01
CA PHE A 76 -8.44 2.70 -3.56
C PHE A 76 -9.33 3.90 -3.90
N GLN A 77 -9.97 3.90 -5.05
CA GLN A 77 -10.93 4.93 -5.41
C GLN A 77 -12.14 4.94 -4.45
N GLU A 78 -12.71 3.77 -4.15
CA GLU A 78 -13.76 3.64 -3.13
C GLU A 78 -13.32 4.19 -1.77
N MET A 79 -12.10 3.86 -1.33
CA MET A 79 -11.58 4.39 -0.06
C MET A 79 -11.40 5.91 -0.08
N ALA A 80 -10.92 6.49 -1.17
CA ALA A 80 -10.79 7.94 -1.30
C ALA A 80 -12.16 8.64 -1.22
N PHE A 81 -13.22 8.05 -1.79
CA PHE A 81 -14.57 8.57 -1.62
C PHE A 81 -15.08 8.49 -0.17
N LEU A 82 -14.77 7.41 0.54
CA LEU A 82 -15.22 7.23 1.93
C LEU A 82 -14.45 8.10 2.93
N ASN A 83 -13.26 8.58 2.56
CA ASN A 83 -12.37 9.38 3.41
C ASN A 83 -12.14 10.75 2.79
N LYS A 84 -13.02 11.71 3.10
CA LYS A 84 -12.96 13.08 2.58
C LYS A 84 -11.57 13.71 2.80
N GLY A 85 -11.01 14.29 1.75
CA GLY A 85 -9.71 14.96 1.78
C GLY A 85 -8.50 14.03 1.83
N LEU A 86 -8.69 12.70 1.78
CA LEU A 86 -7.60 11.74 1.67
C LEU A 86 -7.18 11.59 0.20
N THR A 87 -5.91 11.88 -0.08
CA THR A 87 -5.29 11.53 -1.35
C THR A 87 -4.75 10.10 -1.30
N ILE A 88 -5.13 9.27 -2.26
CA ILE A 88 -4.57 7.93 -2.45
C ILE A 88 -4.01 7.83 -3.87
N SER A 89 -2.71 7.53 -3.99
CA SER A 89 -2.04 7.28 -5.26
C SER A 89 -1.71 5.80 -5.43
N LEU A 90 -1.83 5.29 -6.65
CA LEU A 90 -1.41 3.96 -7.04
C LEU A 90 -0.55 4.07 -8.30
N THR A 91 0.62 3.43 -8.25
CA THR A 91 1.57 3.35 -9.36
C THR A 91 1.93 1.88 -9.60
N ASP A 92 1.92 1.48 -10.86
CA ASP A 92 2.39 0.17 -11.31
C ASP A 92 3.80 0.31 -11.90
N GLU A 93 4.81 -0.21 -11.20
CA GLU A 93 6.22 -0.07 -11.62
C GLU A 93 6.68 -1.19 -12.57
N ARG A 94 5.78 -2.06 -13.04
CA ARG A 94 6.10 -3.11 -14.02
C ARG A 94 6.36 -2.51 -15.40
N GLU A 95 7.41 -2.96 -16.09
CA GLU A 95 7.89 -2.37 -17.35
C GLU A 95 6.82 -2.38 -18.46
N GLU A 96 5.96 -3.40 -18.49
CA GLU A 96 4.87 -3.54 -19.46
C GLU A 96 3.62 -2.71 -19.12
N HIS A 97 3.57 -2.11 -17.93
CA HIS A 97 2.46 -1.30 -17.43
C HIS A 97 2.79 0.19 -17.49
N VAL A 98 2.79 0.74 -18.71
CA VAL A 98 3.08 2.16 -18.97
C VAL A 98 1.89 2.90 -19.59
N ASP A 99 1.86 4.22 -19.42
CA ASP A 99 0.94 5.12 -20.12
C ASP A 99 1.39 5.41 -21.57
N ASP A 100 0.62 6.25 -22.28
CA ASP A 100 0.91 6.64 -23.67
C ASP A 100 2.25 7.39 -23.83
N GLU A 101 2.82 7.92 -22.74
CA GLU A 101 4.13 8.60 -22.71
C GLU A 101 5.28 7.66 -22.31
N GLY A 102 4.99 6.37 -22.06
CA GLY A 102 5.97 5.38 -21.62
C GLY A 102 6.38 5.50 -20.14
N LYS A 103 5.58 6.19 -19.31
CA LYS A 103 5.81 6.30 -17.86
C LYS A 103 5.03 5.22 -17.10
N PRO A 104 5.44 4.84 -15.88
CA PRO A 104 4.69 3.89 -15.05
C PRO A 104 3.22 4.26 -14.91
N LEU A 105 2.33 3.32 -15.22
CA LEU A 105 0.88 3.52 -15.14
C LEU A 105 0.50 3.97 -13.72
N SER A 106 -0.09 5.15 -13.61
CA SER A 106 -0.38 5.78 -12.33
C SER A 106 -1.75 6.44 -12.29
N VAL A 107 -2.39 6.38 -11.12
CA VAL A 107 -3.66 7.06 -10.81
C VAL A 107 -3.59 7.74 -9.44
N SER A 108 -4.29 8.85 -9.29
CA SER A 108 -4.43 9.56 -8.01
C SER A 108 -5.90 9.89 -7.75
N TYR A 109 -6.39 9.56 -6.56
CA TYR A 109 -7.76 9.77 -6.14
C TYR A 109 -7.80 10.75 -4.98
N HIS A 110 -8.64 11.78 -5.11
CA HIS A 110 -8.89 12.78 -4.08
C HIS A 110 -10.30 13.32 -4.23
N TYR A 111 -11.11 13.26 -3.16
CA TYR A 111 -12.52 13.65 -3.20
C TYR A 111 -12.89 14.49 -1.97
N GLU A 112 -13.42 15.68 -2.21
CA GLU A 112 -13.85 16.63 -1.16
C GLU A 112 -15.31 16.38 -0.73
N GLY A 113 -16.18 15.98 -1.66
CA GLY A 113 -17.59 15.71 -1.40
C GLY A 113 -17.83 14.34 -0.74
N GLY A 114 -16.85 13.46 -0.79
CA GLY A 114 -16.87 12.13 -0.16
C GLY A 114 -17.94 11.21 -0.74
N ILE A 115 -18.82 10.66 0.12
CA ILE A 115 -19.89 9.74 -0.30
C ILE A 115 -20.83 10.35 -1.36
N ALA A 116 -21.05 11.67 -1.34
CA ALA A 116 -21.87 12.33 -2.36
C ALA A 116 -21.24 12.21 -3.76
N ASP A 117 -19.91 12.31 -3.84
CA ASP A 117 -19.17 12.12 -5.09
C ASP A 117 -19.21 10.64 -5.51
N PHE A 118 -19.21 9.71 -4.55
CA PHE A 118 -19.35 8.27 -4.84
C PHE A 118 -20.69 7.93 -5.49
N VAL A 119 -21.80 8.45 -4.94
CA VAL A 119 -23.14 8.23 -5.51
C VAL A 119 -23.25 8.84 -6.90
N THR A 120 -22.69 10.05 -7.09
CA THR A 120 -22.62 10.69 -8.41
C THR A 120 -21.83 9.83 -9.40
N HIS A 121 -20.69 9.27 -8.98
CA HIS A 121 -19.88 8.37 -9.80
C HIS A 121 -20.63 7.09 -10.19
N LEU A 122 -21.32 6.45 -9.23
CA LEU A 122 -22.12 5.25 -9.51
C LEU A 122 -23.27 5.51 -10.49
N ASN A 123 -23.93 6.67 -10.38
CA ASN A 123 -25.04 7.06 -11.25
C ASN A 123 -24.60 7.61 -12.63
N SER A 124 -23.29 7.75 -12.86
CA SER A 124 -22.73 8.21 -14.14
C SER A 124 -22.43 7.08 -15.12
N ARG A 125 -22.73 5.83 -14.72
CA ARG A 125 -22.64 4.63 -15.55
C ARG A 125 -23.98 4.23 -16.13
#